data_AF-A0A453B6Z2-F1
#
_entry.id   AF-A0A453B6Z2-F1
#
_cell.length_a   1.000
_cell.length_b   1.000
_cell.length_c   1.000
_cell.angle_alpha   90.00
_cell.angle_beta   90.00
_cell.angle_gamma   90.00
#
_symmetry.space_group_name_H-M   'P 1'
#
loop_
_entity.id
_entity.type
_entity.pdbx_description
1 polymer ?
#
loop_
_entity_poly.entity_id
_entity_poly.type
_entity_poly.pdbx_seq_one_letter_code
_entity_poly.pdbx_strand_id
1 'polypeptide(L)'
;LLGDMLLDRSNSAVMMRYVSSKDNLMILMNLLRDSSKNIQIESFHVFKLFAANKNKPAEVVNILVTNRSKLLRFFAGFKTDKEDEQFEADKEQVIKEISAL
;
A
#
# COMPACT_ATOMS: atom_id res chain seq x y z
N LEU A 1 -6.91 -4.69 12.20
CA LEU A 1 -7.31 -3.52 13.06
C LEU A 1 -7.17 -2.18 12.34
N LEU A 2 -5.96 -1.70 11.99
CA LEU A 2 -5.81 -0.40 11.32
C LEU A 2 -6.42 -0.38 9.92
N GLY A 3 -6.18 -1.42 9.11
CA GLY A 3 -6.80 -1.55 7.78
C GLY A 3 -8.33 -1.50 7.84
N ASP A 4 -8.92 -2.24 8.78
CA ASP A 4 -10.38 -2.29 8.99
C ASP A 4 -10.94 -0.92 9.37
N MET A 5 -10.28 -0.21 10.29
CA MET A 5 -10.68 1.14 10.70
C MET A 5 -10.65 2.14 9.54
N LEU A 6 -9.65 2.04 8.65
CA LEU A 6 -9.52 2.93 7.50
C LEU A 6 -10.53 2.59 6.38
N LEU A 7 -10.97 1.34 6.29
CA LEU A 7 -11.97 0.90 5.30
C LEU A 7 -13.41 1.17 5.75
N ASP A 8 -13.65 1.43 7.04
CA ASP A 8 -14.95 1.83 7.55
C ASP A 8 -15.37 3.18 6.93
N ARG A 9 -16.57 3.19 6.32
CA ARG A 9 -17.13 4.39 5.65
C ARG A 9 -17.28 5.57 6.60
N SER A 10 -17.58 5.31 7.88
CA SER A 10 -17.68 6.35 8.92
C SER A 10 -16.34 7.06 9.16
N ASN A 11 -15.22 6.42 8.82
CA ASN A 11 -13.87 6.95 8.97
C ASN A 11 -13.28 7.49 7.67
N SER A 12 -14.07 7.68 6.61
CA SER A 12 -13.59 8.10 5.28
C SER A 12 -12.73 9.38 5.31
N ALA A 13 -13.08 10.38 6.12
CA ALA A 13 -12.29 11.60 6.28
C ALA A 13 -10.90 11.31 6.91
N VAL A 14 -10.85 10.42 7.90
CA VAL A 14 -9.62 9.96 8.55
C VAL A 14 -8.77 9.16 7.56
N MET A 15 -9.39 8.26 6.81
CA MET A 15 -8.72 7.48 5.77
C MET A 15 -8.07 8.39 4.74
N MET A 16 -8.81 9.36 4.19
CA MET A 16 -8.28 10.30 3.20
C MET A 16 -7.11 11.11 3.74
N ARG A 17 -7.17 11.56 5.00
CA ARG A 17 -6.03 12.24 5.65
C ARG A 17 -4.85 11.30 5.84
N TYR A 18 -5.11 10.05 6.22
CA TYR A 18 -4.07 9.05 6.46
C TYR A 18 -3.30 8.72 5.18
N VAL A 19 -4.00 8.44 4.07
CA VAL A 19 -3.40 8.07 2.77
C VAL A 19 -2.78 9.25 2.01
N SER A 20 -2.96 10.46 2.52
CA SER A 20 -2.36 11.69 2.00
C SER A 20 -1.09 12.09 2.76
N SER A 21 -0.74 11.38 3.84
CA SER A 21 0.44 11.69 4.67
C SER A 21 1.69 10.98 4.16
N LYS A 22 2.73 11.76 3.87
CA LYS A 22 4.07 11.27 3.53
C LYS A 22 4.64 10.36 4.63
N ASP A 23 4.49 10.76 5.88
CA ASP A 23 5.07 10.04 7.03
C ASP A 23 4.40 8.68 7.23
N ASN A 24 3.09 8.60 7.02
CA ASN A 24 2.36 7.33 7.07
C ASN A 24 2.79 6.39 5.93
N LEU A 25 3.01 6.92 4.72
CA LEU A 25 3.53 6.13 3.61
C LEU A 25 4.91 5.55 3.97
N MET A 26 5.82 6.37 4.53
CA MET A 26 7.16 5.93 4.90
C MET A 26 7.13 4.82 5.96
N ILE A 27 6.25 4.94 6.97
CA ILE A 27 6.05 3.89 7.97
C ILE A 27 5.63 2.58 7.29
N LEU A 28 4.62 2.60 6.43
CA LEU A 28 4.15 1.40 5.74
C LEU A 28 5.21 0.80 4.81
N MET A 29 5.96 1.62 4.09
CA MET A 29 7.05 1.13 3.23
C MET A 29 8.16 0.45 4.03
N ASN A 30 8.41 0.89 5.27
CA ASN A 30 9.33 0.20 6.17
C ASN A 30 8.74 -1.12 6.69
N LEU A 31 7.45 -1.13 7.08
CA LEU A 31 6.79 -2.34 7.57
C LEU A 31 6.60 -3.42 6.48
N LEU A 32 6.51 -3.03 5.20
CA LEU A 32 6.57 -3.97 4.07
C LEU A 32 7.89 -4.75 4.00
N ARG A 33 8.94 -4.27 4.68
CA ARG A 33 10.26 -4.92 4.75
C ARG A 33 10.50 -5.63 6.08
N ASP A 34 9.50 -5.72 6.95
CA ASP A 34 9.60 -6.38 8.24
C ASP A 34 9.95 -7.88 8.08
N SER A 35 10.60 -8.49 9.07
CA SER A 35 10.93 -9.92 9.00
C SER A 35 9.70 -10.82 9.18
N SER A 36 8.65 -10.33 9.85
CA SER A 36 7.39 -11.04 10.03
C SER A 36 6.52 -10.97 8.79
N LYS A 37 6.19 -12.14 8.22
CA LYS A 37 5.32 -12.24 7.05
C LYS A 37 3.93 -11.63 7.28
N ASN A 38 3.39 -11.82 8.48
CA ASN A 38 2.10 -11.26 8.86
C ASN A 38 2.14 -9.72 8.88
N ILE A 39 3.22 -9.12 9.38
CA ILE A 39 3.37 -7.65 9.37
C ILE A 39 3.43 -7.14 7.93
N GLN A 40 4.14 -7.83 7.04
CA GLN A 40 4.18 -7.45 5.63
C GLN A 40 2.79 -7.47 4.98
N ILE A 41 2.00 -8.53 5.22
CA ILE A 41 0.65 -8.71 4.66
C ILE A 41 -0.31 -7.63 5.19
N GLU A 42 -0.34 -7.41 6.50
CA GLU A 42 -1.18 -6.36 7.10
C GLU A 42 -0.79 -4.97 6.60
N SER A 43 0.51 -4.72 6.44
CA SER A 43 1.01 -3.44 5.91
C SER A 43 0.63 -3.25 4.45
N PHE A 44 0.60 -4.33 3.66
CA PHE A 44 0.12 -4.29 2.28
C PHE A 44 -1.35 -3.90 2.19
N HIS A 45 -2.22 -4.45 3.06
CA HIS A 45 -3.64 -4.10 3.08
C HIS A 45 -3.90 -2.61 3.35
N VAL A 46 -2.99 -1.93 4.07
CA VAL A 46 -3.05 -0.48 4.25
C VAL A 46 -2.37 0.26 3.10
N PHE A 47 -1.20 -0.22 2.64
CA PHE A 47 -0.44 0.38 1.55
C PHE A 47 -1.25 0.46 0.25
N LYS A 48 -2.07 -0.54 -0.06
CA LYS A 48 -2.91 -0.52 -1.28
C LYS A 48 -3.84 0.70 -1.34
N LEU A 49 -4.24 1.25 -0.19
CA LEU A 49 -5.06 2.47 -0.11
C LEU A 49 -4.28 3.71 -0.60
N PHE A 50 -2.97 3.78 -0.35
CA PHE A 50 -2.12 4.85 -0.89
C PHE A 50 -2.04 4.76 -2.41
N ALA A 51 -1.85 3.57 -2.98
CA ALA A 51 -1.82 3.37 -4.42
C ALA A 51 -3.18 3.70 -5.07
N ALA A 52 -4.29 3.33 -4.42
CA ALA A 52 -5.65 3.54 -4.90
C ALA A 52 -6.14 5.00 -4.78
N ASN A 53 -5.57 5.82 -3.89
CA ASN A 53 -5.97 7.22 -3.74
C ASN A 53 -5.81 7.97 -5.08
N LYS A 54 -6.88 8.49 -5.68
CA LYS A 54 -6.79 9.22 -6.95
C LYS A 54 -6.32 10.68 -6.79
N ASN A 55 -6.37 11.20 -5.57
CA ASN A 55 -5.98 12.56 -5.22
C ASN A 55 -4.69 12.56 -4.36
N LYS A 56 -3.67 11.81 -4.79
CA LYS A 56 -2.39 11.71 -4.06
C LYS A 56 -1.71 13.08 -4.03
N PRO A 57 -1.26 13.56 -2.85
CA PRO A 57 -0.41 14.75 -2.80
C PRO A 57 0.92 14.53 -3.55
N ALA A 58 1.51 15.60 -4.06
CA ALA A 58 2.75 15.55 -4.82
C ALA A 58 3.90 14.86 -4.06
N GLU A 59 3.98 15.04 -2.74
CA GLU A 59 5.00 14.37 -1.91
C GLU A 59 4.86 12.85 -1.88
N VAL A 60 3.62 12.34 -1.82
CA VAL A 60 3.30 10.91 -1.86
C VAL A 60 3.67 10.35 -3.24
N VAL A 61 3.29 11.05 -4.31
CA VAL A 61 3.65 10.68 -5.69
C VAL A 61 5.16 10.62 -5.85
N ASN A 62 5.88 11.65 -5.41
CA ASN A 62 7.34 11.72 -5.52
C ASN A 62 8.04 10.56 -4.83
N ILE A 63 7.57 10.13 -3.64
CA ILE A 63 8.12 8.94 -2.96
C ILE A 63 7.88 7.67 -3.77
N LEU A 64 6.65 7.48 -4.27
CA LEU A 64 6.30 6.28 -5.05
C LEU A 64 7.11 6.23 -6.37
N VAL A 65 7.25 7.36 -7.06
CA VAL A 65 8.07 7.48 -8.28
C VAL A 65 9.54 7.19 -7.99
N THR A 66 10.11 7.82 -6.95
CA THR A 66 11.52 7.63 -6.56
C THR A 66 11.84 6.18 -6.22
N ASN A 67 10.88 5.44 -5.67
CA ASN A 67 11.05 4.04 -5.27
C ASN A 67 10.45 3.03 -6.25
N ARG A 68 9.96 3.48 -7.42
CA ARG A 68 9.14 2.68 -8.34
C ARG A 68 9.76 1.33 -8.66
N SER A 69 10.99 1.30 -9.16
CA SER A 69 11.65 0.06 -9.56
C SER A 69 11.82 -0.92 -8.40
N LYS A 70 12.07 -0.42 -7.19
CA LYS A 70 12.21 -1.26 -5.98
C LYS A 70 10.86 -1.81 -5.54
N LEU A 71 9.80 -1.00 -5.58
CA LEU A 71 8.43 -1.41 -5.25
C LEU A 71 7.91 -2.47 -6.22
N LEU A 72 8.07 -2.26 -7.53
CA LEU A 72 7.64 -3.23 -8.54
C LEU A 72 8.37 -4.57 -8.38
N ARG A 73 9.69 -4.53 -8.16
CA ARG A 73 10.47 -5.74 -7.90
C ARG A 73 10.04 -6.45 -6.61
N PHE A 74 9.74 -5.70 -5.56
CA PHE A 74 9.22 -6.26 -4.31
C PHE A 74 7.88 -6.97 -4.55
N PHE A 75 6.90 -6.29 -5.15
CA PHE A 75 5.56 -6.85 -5.35
C PHE A 75 5.53 -8.03 -6.33
N ALA A 76 6.43 -8.10 -7.30
CA ALA A 76 6.55 -9.27 -8.18
C ALA A 76 6.88 -10.56 -7.41
N GLY A 77 7.65 -10.47 -6.32
CA GLY A 77 8.01 -11.60 -5.45
C GLY A 77 7.12 -11.74 -4.20
N PHE A 78 6.21 -10.81 -3.97
CA PHE A 78 5.40 -10.77 -2.75
C PHE A 78 4.21 -11.73 -2.89
N LYS A 79 4.19 -12.80 -2.08
CA LYS A 79 3.15 -13.85 -2.09
C LYS A 79 2.69 -14.17 -0.68
N THR A 80 1.48 -14.70 -0.54
CA THR A 80 0.96 -15.31 0.70
C THR A 80 1.36 -16.80 0.77
N ASP A 81 1.30 -17.39 1.97
CA ASP A 81 1.60 -18.82 2.17
C ASP A 81 0.52 -19.75 1.59
N LYS A 82 -0.67 -19.22 1.37
CA LYS A 82 -1.82 -19.90 0.77
C LYS A 82 -2.22 -19.17 -0.51
N GLU A 83 -2.83 -19.90 -1.45
CA GLU A 83 -3.49 -19.26 -2.59
C GLU A 83 -4.63 -18.36 -2.10
N ASP A 84 -4.49 -17.07 -2.39
CA ASP A 84 -5.45 -16.02 -2.05
C ASP A 84 -5.65 -15.16 -3.30
N GLU A 85 -6.69 -15.47 -4.07
CA GLU A 85 -6.99 -14.80 -5.34
C GLU A 85 -7.27 -13.31 -5.15
N GLN A 86 -7.90 -12.93 -4.02
CA GLN A 86 -8.21 -11.53 -3.73
C GLN A 86 -6.93 -10.75 -3.44
N PHE A 87 -6.00 -11.33 -2.69
CA PHE A 87 -4.70 -10.73 -2.44
C PHE A 87 -3.90 -10.54 -3.73
N GLU A 88 -3.88 -11.55 -4.60
CA GLU A 88 -3.18 -11.46 -5.89
C GLU A 88 -3.80 -10.37 -6.78
N ALA A 89 -5.13 -10.28 -6.86
CA ALA A 89 -5.82 -9.23 -7.61
C ALA A 89 -5.52 -7.82 -7.05
N ASP A 90 -5.54 -7.65 -5.73
CA ASP A 90 -5.17 -6.38 -5.08
C ASP A 90 -3.72 -6.00 -5.40
N LYS A 91 -2.81 -6.98 -5.40
CA LYS A 91 -1.38 -6.78 -5.67
C LYS A 91 -1.15 -6.37 -7.11
N GLU A 92 -1.82 -7.02 -8.07
CA GLU A 92 -1.79 -6.63 -9.48
C GLU A 92 -2.29 -5.20 -9.68
N GLN A 93 -3.38 -4.82 -9.01
CA GLN A 93 -3.87 -3.45 -9.08
C GLN A 93 -2.86 -2.43 -8.53
N VAL A 94 -2.18 -2.74 -7.41
CA VAL A 94 -1.12 -1.89 -6.85
C VAL A 94 0.06 -1.76 -7.82
N ILE A 95 0.50 -2.87 -8.43
CA ILE A 95 1.57 -2.88 -9.43
C ILE A 95 1.19 -1.99 -10.62
N LYS A 96 -0.04 -2.11 -11.11
CA LYS A 96 -0.56 -1.32 -12.23
C LYS A 96 -0.58 0.17 -11.91
N GLU A 97 -1.12 0.57 -10.75
CA GLU A 97 -1.16 1.97 -10.33
C GLU A 97 0.24 2.56 -10.18
N ILE A 98 1.19 1.83 -9.55
CA ILE A 98 2.59 2.30 -9.39
C ILE A 98 3.31 2.41 -10.73
N SER A 99 3.07 1.48 -11.67
CA SER A 99 3.69 1.50 -12.99
C SER A 99 3.23 2.69 -13.82
N ALA A 100 1.99 3.13 -13.62
CA ALA A 100 1.35 4.23 -14.36
C ALA A 100 1.62 5.63 -13.79
N LEU A 101 2.28 5.74 -12.62
CA LEU A 101 2.78 7.03 -12.11
C LEU A 101 3.85 7.61 -13.02
#